data_AF-A0A6I5VM75-F1
#
_entry.id   AF-A0A6I5VM75-F1
#
_cell.length_a   1.000
_cell.length_b   1.000
_cell.length_c   1.000
_cell.angle_alpha   90.00
_cell.angle_beta   90.00
_cell.angle_gamma   90.00
#
_symmetry.space_group_name_H-M   'P 1'
#
loop_
_entity.id
_entity.type
_entity.pdbx_description
1 polymer ?
#
loop_
_entity_poly.entity_id
_entity_poly.type
_entity_poly.pdbx_seq_one_letter_code
_entity_poly.pdbx_strand_id
1 'polypeptide(L)'
;MINLQEAVLRGRLSTCLDVPRWIDSIVERAPYGSLDELLDVARTAADPLTREEVERALSHHARIGTRPSGAGVGDDIARPGSELLRDLRKRLDDNPEELKVIADELREVALLRMEQSFTEDG
;
A
#
# COMPACT_ATOMS: atom_id res chain seq x y z
N MET A 1 5.93 -1.07 24.00
CA MET A 1 6.47 -2.32 23.42
C MET A 1 5.34 -3.05 22.72
N ILE A 2 5.37 -3.06 21.39
CA ILE A 2 4.37 -3.73 20.57
C ILE A 2 4.73 -5.22 20.53
N ASN A 3 4.10 -6.01 21.41
CA ASN A 3 4.27 -7.46 21.46
C ASN A 3 3.14 -8.16 20.68
N LEU A 4 3.06 -7.88 19.38
CA LEU A 4 2.12 -8.55 18.49
C LEU A 4 2.71 -9.88 18.01
N GLN A 5 1.85 -10.89 17.88
CA GLN A 5 2.25 -12.13 17.22
C GLN A 5 2.60 -11.83 15.75
N GLU A 6 3.64 -12.49 15.24
CA GLU A 6 4.08 -12.35 13.84
C GLU A 6 2.93 -12.45 12.83
N ALA A 7 2.05 -13.45 13.00
CA ALA A 7 0.91 -13.66 12.10
C ALA A 7 -0.07 -12.46 12.10
N VAL A 8 -0.28 -11.83 13.25
CA VAL A 8 -1.14 -10.66 13.39
C VAL A 8 -0.47 -9.43 12.77
N LEU A 9 0.83 -9.24 13.02
CA LEU A 9 1.62 -8.17 12.41
C LEU A 9 1.59 -8.26 10.88
N ARG A 10 1.88 -9.45 10.33
CA ARG A 10 1.83 -9.72 8.88
C ARG A 10 0.45 -9.41 8.28
N GLY A 11 -0.63 -9.81 8.96
CA GLY A 11 -1.99 -9.54 8.50
C GLY A 11 -2.34 -8.05 8.44
N ARG A 12 -1.94 -7.27 9.46
CA ARG A 12 -2.13 -5.81 9.47
C ARG A 12 -1.32 -5.13 8.37
N LEU A 13 -0.05 -5.52 8.22
CA LEU A 13 0.84 -4.97 7.19
C LEU A 13 0.30 -5.24 5.77
N SER A 14 -0.16 -6.46 5.48
CA SER A 14 -0.72 -6.82 4.17
C SER A 14 -1.96 -6.00 3.78
N THR A 15 -2.71 -5.49 4.75
CA THR A 15 -3.85 -4.58 4.51
C THR A 15 -3.39 -3.14 4.21
N CYS A 16 -2.24 -2.74 4.75
CA CYS A 16 -1.67 -1.41 4.53
C CYS A 16 -1.00 -1.32 3.16
N LEU A 17 -0.11 -2.28 2.86
CA LEU A 17 0.66 -2.37 1.63
C LEU A 17 0.94 -3.85 1.30
N ASP A 18 0.40 -4.32 0.18
CA ASP A 18 0.55 -5.71 -0.26
C ASP A 18 1.90 -5.96 -0.96
N VAL A 19 3.00 -5.75 -0.24
CA VAL A 19 4.38 -5.93 -0.73
C VAL A 19 5.10 -6.94 0.18
N PRO A 20 5.29 -8.21 -0.26
CA PRO A 20 5.83 -9.27 0.60
C PRO A 20 7.20 -8.95 1.20
N ARG A 21 8.11 -8.35 0.41
CA ARG A 21 9.44 -7.94 0.88
C ARG A 21 9.36 -6.91 2.01
N TRP A 22 8.47 -5.92 1.86
CA TRP A 22 8.23 -4.88 2.85
C TRP A 22 7.70 -5.47 4.15
N ILE A 23 6.71 -6.37 4.06
CA ILE A 23 6.15 -7.08 5.22
C ILE A 23 7.23 -7.88 5.94
N ASP A 24 8.05 -8.63 5.20
CA ASP A 24 9.09 -9.47 5.77
C ASP A 24 10.18 -8.65 6.47
N SER A 25 10.66 -7.57 5.84
CA SER A 25 11.65 -6.66 6.43
C SER A 25 11.19 -6.03 7.74
N ILE A 26 9.88 -5.81 7.93
CA ILE A 26 9.31 -5.29 9.18
C ILE A 26 9.22 -6.41 10.21
N VAL A 27 8.69 -7.57 9.83
CA VAL A 27 8.55 -8.72 10.72
C VAL A 27 9.88 -9.20 11.28
N GLU A 28 10.93 -9.24 10.45
CA GLU A 28 12.28 -9.62 10.85
C GLU A 28 12.91 -8.68 11.90
N ARG A 29 12.38 -7.46 12.06
CA ARG A 29 12.87 -6.45 13.02
C ARG A 29 12.04 -6.39 14.30
N ALA A 30 10.92 -7.12 14.36
CA ALA A 30 10.15 -7.26 15.59
C ALA A 30 10.98 -7.99 16.68
N PRO A 31 10.73 -7.72 17.97
CA PRO A 31 9.70 -6.84 18.54
C PRO A 31 10.08 -5.36 18.55
N TYR A 32 9.07 -4.48 18.55
CA TYR A 32 9.25 -3.02 18.53
C TYR A 32 9.01 -2.36 19.90
N GLY A 33 9.82 -1.36 20.23
CA GLY A 33 9.68 -0.55 21.44
C GLY A 33 8.42 0.32 21.45
N SER A 34 8.06 0.89 20.30
CA SER A 34 6.99 1.87 20.12
C SER A 34 6.38 1.82 18.70
N LEU A 35 5.21 2.45 18.50
CA LEU A 35 4.63 2.63 17.17
C LEU A 35 5.54 3.46 16.25
N ASP A 36 6.19 4.49 16.78
CA ASP A 36 7.15 5.32 16.05
C ASP A 36 8.31 4.51 15.45
N GLU A 37 8.85 3.56 16.20
CA GLU A 37 9.92 2.65 15.74
C GLU A 37 9.42 1.71 14.62
N LEU A 38 8.19 1.23 14.72
CA LEU A 38 7.56 0.43 13.66
C LEU A 38 7.36 1.27 12.38
N LEU A 39 6.91 2.52 12.50
CA LEU A 39 6.69 3.41 11.37
C LEU A 39 8.01 3.81 10.69
N ASP A 40 9.08 4.05 11.45
CA ASP A 40 10.41 4.35 10.90
C ASP A 40 10.97 3.17 10.09
N VAL A 41 10.85 1.95 10.62
CA VAL A 41 11.25 0.74 9.90
C VAL A 41 10.38 0.52 8.67
N ALA A 42 9.08 0.74 8.76
CA ALA A 42 8.16 0.64 7.64
C ALA A 42 8.46 1.67 6.54
N ARG A 43 8.81 2.91 6.91
CA ARG A 43 9.20 3.98 6.00
C ARG A 43 10.47 3.62 5.25
N THR A 44 11.49 3.18 5.98
CA THR A 44 12.78 2.77 5.40
C THR A 44 12.60 1.53 4.51
N ALA A 45 11.78 0.57 4.92
CA ALA A 45 11.52 -0.62 4.14
C ALA A 45 10.81 -0.31 2.82
N ALA A 46 10.08 0.80 2.70
CA ALA A 46 9.39 1.23 1.48
C ALA A 46 10.24 2.18 0.59
N ASP A 47 11.52 2.39 0.90
CA ASP A 47 12.40 3.27 0.11
C ASP A 47 13.61 2.49 -0.45
N PRO A 48 13.76 2.37 -1.78
CA PRO A 48 12.75 2.60 -2.83
C PRO A 48 11.80 1.39 -3.02
N LEU A 49 10.54 1.64 -3.37
CA LEU A 49 9.69 0.61 -3.99
C LEU A 49 10.09 0.43 -5.46
N THR A 50 10.27 -0.81 -5.86
CA THR A 50 10.49 -1.18 -7.27
C THR A 50 9.20 -1.07 -8.07
N ARG A 51 9.34 -1.03 -9.39
CA ARG A 51 8.21 -1.01 -10.33
C ARG A 51 7.21 -2.13 -10.06
N GLU A 52 7.70 -3.35 -9.90
CA GLU A 52 6.85 -4.53 -9.66
C GLU A 52 6.07 -4.42 -8.34
N GLU A 53 6.69 -3.85 -7.31
CA GLU A 53 6.05 -3.61 -6.02
C GLU A 53 4.96 -2.53 -6.12
N VAL A 54 5.23 -1.43 -6.84
CA VAL A 54 4.25 -0.38 -7.13
C VAL A 54 3.06 -0.91 -7.92
N GLU A 55 3.30 -1.67 -8.98
CA GLU A 55 2.25 -2.29 -9.79
C GLU A 55 1.38 -3.26 -8.99
N ARG A 56 2.00 -4.06 -8.12
CA ARG A 56 1.30 -4.98 -7.24
C ARG A 56 0.43 -4.24 -6.24
N ALA A 57 0.98 -3.23 -5.57
CA ALA A 57 0.25 -2.38 -4.64
C ALA A 57 -0.97 -1.72 -5.32
N LEU A 58 -0.78 -1.13 -6.51
CA LEU A 58 -1.87 -0.50 -7.26
C LEU A 58 -2.94 -1.49 -7.73
N SER A 59 -2.53 -2.70 -8.13
CA SER A 59 -3.49 -3.76 -8.51
C SER A 59 -4.37 -4.18 -7.34
N HIS A 60 -3.81 -4.20 -6.13
CA HIS A 60 -4.55 -4.47 -4.90
C HIS A 60 -5.46 -3.28 -4.54
N HIS A 61 -4.96 -2.04 -4.65
CA HIS A 61 -5.73 -0.82 -4.37
C HIS A 61 -6.90 -0.62 -5.33
N ALA A 62 -6.76 -0.94 -6.62
CA ALA A 62 -7.84 -0.86 -7.60
C ALA A 62 -8.97 -1.87 -7.33
N ARG A 63 -8.67 -3.01 -6.69
CA ARG A 63 -9.70 -3.96 -6.22
C ARG A 63 -10.43 -3.46 -4.99
N ILE A 64 -9.74 -2.75 -4.09
CA ILE A 64 -10.34 -2.20 -2.85
C ILE A 64 -11.12 -0.90 -3.12
N GLY A 65 -10.80 -0.16 -4.20
CA GLY A 65 -11.44 1.10 -4.57
C GLY A 65 -12.78 1.02 -5.28
N THR A 66 -13.29 -0.17 -5.62
CA THR A 66 -14.64 -0.29 -6.22
C THR A 66 -15.70 -0.17 -5.14
N ARG A 67 -16.14 1.06 -4.85
CA ARG A 67 -17.49 1.26 -4.32
C ARG A 67 -18.45 1.20 -5.51
N PRO A 68 -19.34 0.20 -5.63
CA PRO A 68 -20.55 0.39 -6.44
C PRO A 68 -21.43 1.38 -5.69
N SER A 69 -21.17 2.68 -5.84
CA SER A 69 -22.10 3.71 -5.40
C SER A 69 -23.27 3.71 -6.37
N GLY A 70 -24.40 3.20 -5.90
CA GLY A 70 -25.62 3.08 -6.67
C GLY A 70 -26.17 4.41 -7.18
N ALA A 71 -26.80 4.30 -8.35
CA ALA A 71 -27.86 5.14 -8.92
C ALA A 71 -27.58 6.65 -9.10
N GLY A 72 -27.29 7.04 -10.33
CA GLY A 72 -27.43 8.41 -10.83
C GLY A 72 -27.04 8.51 -12.30
N VAL A 73 -28.03 8.72 -13.17
CA VAL A 73 -27.91 8.86 -14.63
C VAL A 73 -26.86 9.89 -15.03
N GLY A 74 -25.89 9.48 -15.84
CA GLY A 74 -24.93 10.34 -16.51
C GLY A 74 -23.88 9.49 -17.21
N ASP A 75 -23.77 9.67 -18.53
CA ASP A 75 -22.82 9.04 -19.45
C ASP A 75 -21.38 9.03 -18.90
N ASP A 76 -20.90 7.88 -18.42
CA ASP A 76 -19.48 7.66 -18.13
C ASP A 76 -19.18 6.19 -18.45
N ILE A 77 -18.35 5.99 -19.48
CA ILE A 77 -17.88 4.67 -19.87
C ILE A 77 -17.09 4.12 -18.69
N ALA A 78 -17.73 3.25 -17.90
CA ALA A 78 -17.06 2.43 -16.90
C ALA A 78 -16.01 1.55 -17.59
N ARG A 79 -14.81 2.11 -17.78
CA ARG A 79 -13.62 1.35 -18.18
C ARG A 79 -13.45 0.26 -17.12
N PRO A 80 -13.46 -1.04 -17.48
CA PRO A 80 -13.25 -2.09 -16.49
C PRO A 80 -11.90 -1.81 -15.80
N GLY A 81 -11.81 -1.91 -14.47
CA GLY A 81 -10.65 -1.47 -13.70
C GLY A 81 -9.29 -2.00 -14.21
N SER A 82 -9.30 -3.12 -14.93
CA SER A 82 -8.16 -3.67 -15.67
C SER A 82 -7.60 -2.77 -16.78
N GLU A 83 -8.41 -1.92 -17.42
CA GLU A 83 -7.96 -1.05 -18.51
C GLU A 83 -7.35 0.27 -18.00
N LEU A 84 -7.90 0.82 -16.91
CA LEU A 84 -7.26 1.92 -16.16
C LEU A 84 -5.89 1.49 -15.62
N LEU A 85 -5.80 0.27 -15.06
CA LEU A 85 -4.53 -0.31 -14.61
C LEU A 85 -3.53 -0.51 -15.76
N ARG A 86 -3.99 -0.92 -16.95
CA ARG A 86 -3.10 -1.04 -18.13
C ARG A 86 -2.59 0.31 -18.60
N ASP A 87 -3.45 1.32 -18.63
CA ASP A 87 -3.06 2.69 -19.02
C ASP A 87 -2.05 3.28 -18.04
N LEU A 88 -2.32 3.13 -16.74
CA LEU A 88 -1.41 3.54 -15.68
C LEU A 88 -0.08 2.78 -15.75
N ARG A 89 -0.11 1.47 -16.01
CA ARG A 89 1.09 0.66 -16.24
C ARG A 89 1.92 1.15 -17.43
N LYS A 90 1.26 1.52 -18.53
CA LYS A 90 1.95 2.08 -19.70
C LYS A 90 2.61 3.43 -19.38
N ARG A 91 1.94 4.29 -18.62
CA ARG A 91 2.51 5.58 -18.17
C ARG A 91 3.69 5.40 -17.22
N LEU A 92 3.60 4.44 -16.30
CA LEU A 92 4.71 4.05 -15.41
C LEU A 92 5.92 3.50 -16.18
N ASP A 93 5.70 2.89 -17.35
CA ASP A 93 6.78 2.42 -18.22
C ASP A 93 7.49 3.57 -18.93
N ASP A 94 6.70 4.52 -19.43
CA ASP A 94 7.17 5.66 -20.22
C ASP A 94 7.87 6.74 -19.38
N ASN A 95 7.50 6.88 -18.09
CA ASN A 95 8.01 7.93 -17.22
C ASN A 95 8.57 7.40 -15.88
N PRO A 96 9.91 7.24 -15.75
CA PRO A 96 10.52 6.77 -14.51
C PRO A 96 10.42 7.78 -13.35
N GLU A 97 10.16 9.06 -13.61
CA GLU A 97 9.91 10.05 -12.55
C GLU A 97 8.53 9.85 -11.93
N GLU A 98 7.51 9.56 -12.75
CA GLU A 98 6.15 9.22 -12.28
C GLU A 98 6.18 7.98 -11.37
N LEU A 99 7.01 6.98 -11.69
CA LEU A 99 7.19 5.81 -10.84
C LEU A 99 7.69 6.18 -9.44
N LYS A 100 8.66 7.10 -9.34
CA LYS A 100 9.19 7.56 -8.05
C LYS A 100 8.13 8.30 -7.25
N VAL A 101 7.35 9.17 -7.91
CA VAL A 101 6.24 9.89 -7.27
C VAL A 101 5.21 8.91 -6.74
N ILE A 102 4.77 7.95 -7.56
CA ILE A 102 3.77 6.95 -7.14
C ILE A 102 4.29 6.03 -6.03
N ALA A 103 5.57 5.67 -6.07
CA ALA A 103 6.21 4.91 -4.99
C ALA A 103 6.20 5.70 -3.67
N ASP A 104 6.48 7.00 -3.71
CA ASP A 104 6.45 7.89 -2.54
C ASP A 104 5.03 7.99 -1.96
N GLU A 105 4.03 8.24 -2.82
CA GLU A 105 2.62 8.32 -2.43
C GLU A 105 2.12 7.00 -1.81
N LEU A 106 2.49 5.85 -2.39
CA LEU A 106 2.13 4.55 -1.84
C LEU A 106 2.74 4.32 -0.46
N ARG A 107 3.97 4.79 -0.24
CA ARG A 107 4.62 4.75 1.07
C ARG A 107 3.87 5.62 2.07
N GLU A 108 3.52 6.84 1.72
CA GLU A 108 2.77 7.74 2.62
C GLU A 108 1.41 7.16 2.99
N VAL A 109 0.67 6.63 2.02
CA VAL A 109 -0.62 5.96 2.26
C VAL A 109 -0.46 4.73 3.15
N ALA A 110 0.59 3.93 2.96
CA ALA A 110 0.87 2.77 3.79
C ALA A 110 1.11 3.16 5.25
N LEU A 111 1.91 4.19 5.49
CA LEU A 111 2.20 4.71 6.84
C LEU A 111 0.95 5.25 7.53
N LEU A 112 0.14 6.05 6.82
CA LEU A 112 -1.13 6.57 7.34
C LEU A 112 -2.10 5.45 7.74
N ARG A 113 -2.19 4.39 6.93
CA ARG A 113 -3.02 3.21 7.25
C ARG A 113 -2.50 2.44 8.44
N MET A 114 -1.17 2.34 8.60
CA MET A 114 -0.59 1.75 9.79
C MET A 114 -0.95 2.58 11.01
N GLU A 115 -0.71 3.90 11.00
CA GLU A 115 -1.09 4.79 12.11
C GLU A 115 -2.54 4.63 12.53
N GLN A 116 -3.48 4.59 11.56
CA GLN A 116 -4.89 4.32 11.82
C GLN A 116 -5.11 2.91 12.41
N SER A 117 -4.61 1.86 11.75
CA SER A 117 -4.81 0.47 12.19
C SER A 117 -4.21 0.14 13.56
N PHE A 118 -3.17 0.84 13.98
CA PHE A 118 -2.53 0.66 15.29
C PHE A 118 -3.04 1.62 16.37
N THR A 119 -3.75 2.69 15.98
CA THR A 119 -4.39 3.65 16.92
C THR A 119 -5.86 3.33 17.18
N GLU A 120 -6.60 2.84 16.19
CA GLU A 120 -8.04 2.49 16.31
C GLU A 120 -8.29 1.22 17.16
N ASP A 121 -7.25 0.43 17.39
CA ASP A 121 -7.29 -0.83 18.16
C ASP A 121 -6.78 -0.64 19.62
N GLY A 122 -6.67 0.62 20.09
CA GLY A 122 -6.15 1.01 21.40
C GLY A 122 -7.19 1.43 22.42
#